data_AF-A0A6C0I7X8-F1
#
_entry.id   AF-A0A6C0I7X8-F1
#
_cell.length_a   1.000
_cell.length_b   1.000
_cell.length_c   1.000
_cell.angle_alpha   90.00
_cell.angle_beta   90.00
_cell.angle_gamma   90.00
#
_symmetry.space_group_name_H-M   'P 1'
#
loop_
_entity.id
_entity.type
_entity.pdbx_description
1 polymer ?
#
loop_
_entity_poly.entity_id
_entity_poly.type
_entity_poly.pdbx_seq_one_letter_code
_entity_poly.pdbx_strand_id
1 'polypeptide(L)'
;MSNNLLFCNENNFTLQEGKKGNVMVCNIRGVTLMLFYSKSCPHCSEVLPIFQTLPKVMPNCQFGMLNVSNNMKVAQMSTQSICPIEYVPFIILYINGRPFMKYTGPKTLEDIANFLNDVLSRLNTKKNFTGLKVDNSESEIPPYSFGVPFNLVCEGEQCYLSFSEAYKK
;
A
#
# COMPACT_ATOMS: atom_id res chain seq x y z
N MET A 1 -18.80 -11.36 -12.71
CA MET A 1 -17.38 -10.99 -12.59
C MET A 1 -17.29 -9.88 -11.55
N SER A 2 -16.68 -10.13 -10.40
CA SER A 2 -16.47 -9.12 -9.37
C SER A 2 -15.49 -8.06 -9.91
N ASN A 3 -15.95 -6.82 -10.04
CA ASN A 3 -15.14 -5.73 -10.57
C ASN A 3 -14.24 -5.23 -9.43
N ASN A 4 -13.00 -5.71 -9.37
CA ASN A 4 -12.05 -5.39 -8.28
C ASN A 4 -11.36 -4.03 -8.44
N LEU A 5 -11.81 -3.22 -9.40
CA LEU A 5 -11.36 -1.85 -9.62
C LEU A 5 -12.41 -0.85 -9.13
N LEU A 6 -12.02 -0.02 -8.18
CA LEU A 6 -12.85 0.99 -7.53
C LEU A 6 -12.40 2.38 -7.94
N PHE A 7 -13.34 3.20 -8.39
CA PHE A 7 -13.12 4.63 -8.62
C PHE A 7 -13.51 5.40 -7.36
N CYS A 8 -12.50 5.84 -6.62
CA CYS A 8 -12.66 6.47 -5.32
C CYS A 8 -12.92 7.98 -5.46
N ASN A 9 -13.56 8.55 -4.45
CA ASN A 9 -13.76 9.98 -4.25
C ASN A 9 -13.41 10.38 -2.81
N GLU A 10 -13.64 11.65 -2.47
CA GLU A 10 -13.33 12.19 -1.13
C GLU A 10 -14.00 11.46 0.04
N ASN A 11 -15.20 10.89 -0.14
CA ASN A 11 -15.92 10.19 0.93
C ASN A 11 -15.29 8.84 1.30
N ASN A 12 -14.38 8.33 0.48
CA ASN A 12 -13.65 7.11 0.78
C ASN A 12 -12.49 7.34 1.77
N PHE A 13 -12.16 8.58 2.11
CA PHE A 13 -10.98 8.91 2.92
C PHE A 13 -11.34 9.73 4.15
N THR A 14 -10.68 9.43 5.27
CA THR A 14 -10.77 10.20 6.51
C THR A 14 -9.40 10.28 7.17
N LEU A 15 -9.14 11.32 7.96
CA LEU A 15 -7.99 11.34 8.87
C LEU A 15 -8.34 10.62 10.17
N GLN A 16 -7.40 9.81 10.63
CA GLN A 16 -7.45 9.20 11.96
C GLN A 16 -6.13 9.37 12.67
N GLU A 17 -6.15 9.37 13.99
CA GLU A 17 -4.92 9.36 14.78
C GLU A 17 -4.16 8.04 14.59
N GLY A 18 -2.85 8.15 14.42
CA GLY A 18 -1.90 7.05 14.40
C GLY A 18 -0.77 7.31 15.38
N LYS A 19 -0.01 6.27 15.75
CA LYS A 19 1.03 6.39 16.78
C LYS A 19 2.16 7.36 16.42
N LYS A 20 2.45 7.50 15.13
CA LYS A 20 3.50 8.40 14.60
C LYS A 20 2.94 9.74 14.10
N GLY A 21 1.65 9.98 14.29
CA GLY A 21 0.92 11.10 13.70
C GLY A 21 -0.32 10.62 12.95
N ASN A 22 -1.10 11.56 12.43
CA ASN A 22 -2.33 11.26 11.72
C ASN A 22 -2.08 10.41 10.48
N VAL A 23 -3.01 9.51 10.16
CA VAL A 23 -3.00 8.67 8.97
C VAL A 23 -4.25 8.95 8.15
N MET A 24 -4.10 9.09 6.85
CA MET A 24 -5.24 9.14 5.93
C MET A 24 -5.68 7.71 5.64
N VAL A 25 -6.75 7.27 6.30
CA VAL A 25 -7.35 5.94 6.09
C VAL A 25 -8.27 5.94 4.88
N CYS A 26 -8.35 4.79 4.22
CA CYS A 26 -9.25 4.50 3.13
C CYS A 26 -10.32 3.53 3.62
N ASN A 27 -11.61 3.82 3.43
CA ASN A 27 -12.72 2.97 3.91
C ASN A 27 -12.96 1.73 3.04
N ILE A 28 -11.88 1.05 2.67
CA ILE A 28 -11.84 -0.15 1.83
C ILE A 28 -11.13 -1.26 2.61
N ARG A 29 -11.79 -2.41 2.74
CA ARG A 29 -11.30 -3.55 3.55
C ARG A 29 -10.37 -4.46 2.72
N GLY A 30 -9.50 -5.20 3.42
CA GLY A 30 -8.56 -6.11 2.77
C GLY A 30 -7.31 -5.40 2.24
N VAL A 31 -6.63 -6.06 1.31
CA VAL A 31 -5.41 -5.53 0.68
C VAL A 31 -5.82 -4.72 -0.55
N THR A 32 -5.61 -3.41 -0.49
CA THR A 32 -6.00 -2.47 -1.53
C THR A 32 -4.81 -1.69 -2.05
N LEU A 33 -4.48 -1.82 -3.33
CA LEU A 33 -3.52 -0.94 -3.97
C LEU A 33 -4.24 0.32 -4.44
N MET A 34 -3.80 1.49 -4.01
CA MET A 34 -4.39 2.79 -4.35
C MET A 34 -3.47 3.55 -5.30
N LEU A 35 -4.03 4.07 -6.39
CA LEU A 35 -3.38 5.02 -7.29
C LEU A 35 -4.05 6.40 -7.19
N PHE A 36 -3.27 7.40 -6.80
CA PHE A 36 -3.65 8.82 -6.92
C PHE A 36 -3.00 9.39 -8.17
N TYR A 37 -3.83 10.00 -9.03
CA TYR A 37 -3.40 10.49 -10.35
C TYR A 37 -4.07 11.82 -10.69
N SER A 38 -3.60 12.45 -11.78
CA SER A 38 -4.26 13.60 -12.41
C SER A 38 -4.36 13.39 -13.92
N LYS A 39 -5.45 13.87 -14.54
CA LYS A 39 -5.61 13.84 -16.01
C LYS A 39 -4.65 14.78 -16.75
N SER A 40 -4.14 15.81 -16.06
CA SER A 40 -3.22 16.80 -16.63
C SER A 40 -1.74 16.44 -16.42
N CYS A 41 -1.45 15.23 -15.93
CA CYS A 41 -0.09 14.78 -15.64
C CYS A 41 0.39 13.80 -16.72
N PRO A 42 1.46 14.13 -17.48
CA PRO A 42 2.02 13.25 -18.50
C PRO A 42 2.43 11.88 -17.95
N HIS A 43 3.12 11.85 -16.80
CA HIS A 43 3.54 10.60 -16.15
C HIS A 43 2.36 9.72 -15.70
N CYS A 44 1.20 10.30 -15.41
CA CYS A 44 0.01 9.50 -15.09
C CYS A 44 -0.56 8.80 -16.31
N SER A 45 -0.42 9.38 -17.51
CA SER A 45 -1.00 8.81 -18.74
C SER A 45 -0.43 7.42 -19.08
N GLU A 46 0.84 7.18 -18.75
CA GLU A 46 1.52 5.89 -18.94
C GLU A 46 1.11 4.85 -17.88
N VAL A 47 0.88 5.29 -16.65
CA VAL A 47 0.64 4.40 -15.49
C VAL A 47 -0.81 3.96 -15.38
N LEU A 48 -1.75 4.82 -15.79
CA LEU A 48 -3.19 4.54 -15.78
C LEU A 48 -3.58 3.22 -16.49
N PRO A 49 -3.19 2.96 -17.75
CA PRO A 49 -3.57 1.73 -18.44
C PRO A 49 -2.97 0.47 -17.79
N ILE A 50 -1.74 0.58 -17.28
CA ILE A 50 -1.07 -0.50 -16.54
C ILE A 50 -1.86 -0.83 -15.27
N PHE A 51 -2.22 0.21 -14.49
CA PHE A 51 -2.95 0.04 -13.25
C PHE A 51 -4.35 -0.56 -13.47
N GLN A 52 -5.06 -0.14 -14.52
CA GLN A 52 -6.37 -0.69 -14.89
C GLN A 52 -6.32 -2.16 -15.34
N THR A 53 -5.14 -2.67 -15.70
CA THR A 53 -4.95 -4.06 -16.11
C THR A 53 -4.69 -4.98 -14.91
N LEU A 54 -4.15 -4.47 -13.80
CA LEU A 54 -3.84 -5.25 -12.59
C LEU A 54 -5.01 -6.08 -12.04
N PRO A 55 -6.28 -5.59 -11.98
CA PRO A 55 -7.41 -6.39 -11.50
C PRO A 55 -7.63 -7.70 -12.27
N LYS A 56 -7.20 -7.76 -13.54
CA LYS A 56 -7.31 -8.97 -14.38
C LYS A 56 -6.25 -10.01 -14.03
N VAL A 57 -5.08 -9.57 -13.56
CA VAL A 57 -3.94 -10.43 -13.22
C VAL A 57 -3.98 -10.83 -11.75
N MET A 58 -4.54 -9.98 -10.89
CA MET A 58 -4.50 -10.12 -9.42
C MET A 58 -5.92 -10.08 -8.81
N PRO A 59 -6.76 -11.12 -9.03
CA PRO A 59 -8.16 -11.13 -8.61
C PRO A 59 -8.37 -11.17 -7.08
N ASN A 60 -7.32 -11.46 -6.30
CA ASN A 60 -7.37 -11.50 -4.83
C ASN A 60 -7.01 -10.15 -4.17
N CYS A 61 -6.74 -9.13 -4.97
CA CYS A 61 -6.48 -7.76 -4.50
C CYS A 61 -7.60 -6.81 -4.91
N GLN A 62 -7.79 -5.77 -4.11
CA GLN A 62 -8.62 -4.63 -4.49
C GLN A 62 -7.73 -3.53 -5.07
N PHE A 63 -8.25 -2.81 -6.05
CA PHE A 63 -7.55 -1.72 -6.72
C PHE A 63 -8.41 -0.48 -6.63
N GLY A 64 -7.86 0.60 -6.09
CA GLY A 64 -8.54 1.89 -6.03
C GLY A 64 -7.81 2.93 -6.87
N MET A 65 -8.58 3.80 -7.51
CA MET A 65 -8.06 4.93 -8.28
C MET A 65 -8.76 6.21 -7.89
N LEU A 66 -8.02 7.29 -7.63
CA LEU A 66 -8.56 8.60 -7.34
C LEU A 66 -7.87 9.69 -8.18
N ASN A 67 -8.69 10.48 -8.88
CA ASN A 67 -8.21 11.68 -9.58
C ASN A 67 -8.14 12.85 -8.59
N VAL A 68 -6.93 13.27 -8.21
CA VAL A 68 -6.73 14.35 -7.22
C VAL A 68 -7.19 15.71 -7.73
N SER A 69 -7.19 15.94 -9.05
CA SER A 69 -7.66 17.21 -9.64
C SER A 69 -9.15 17.44 -9.40
N ASN A 70 -9.95 16.38 -9.28
CA ASN A 70 -11.38 16.46 -9.00
C ASN A 70 -11.70 16.28 -7.51
N ASN A 71 -10.70 15.96 -6.68
CA ASN A 71 -10.86 15.58 -5.27
C ASN A 71 -9.78 16.26 -4.43
N MET A 72 -9.63 17.58 -4.58
CA MET A 72 -8.57 18.36 -3.92
C MET A 72 -8.57 18.21 -2.40
N LYS A 73 -9.73 17.96 -1.78
CA LYS A 73 -9.82 17.69 -0.34
C LYS A 73 -8.99 16.49 0.09
N VAL A 74 -8.87 15.46 -0.73
CA VAL A 74 -8.04 14.28 -0.43
C VAL A 74 -6.55 14.63 -0.45
N ALA A 75 -6.12 15.45 -1.41
CA ALA A 75 -4.75 15.94 -1.45
C ALA A 75 -4.44 16.79 -0.20
N GLN A 76 -5.31 17.74 0.15
CA GLN A 76 -5.19 18.57 1.36
C GLN A 76 -5.24 17.74 2.65
N MET A 77 -6.09 16.72 2.70
CA MET A 77 -6.16 15.81 3.84
C MET A 77 -4.85 15.03 3.99
N SER A 78 -4.26 14.58 2.89
CA SER A 78 -3.01 13.82 2.93
C SER A 78 -1.84 14.61 3.52
N THR A 79 -1.78 15.95 3.32
CA THR A 79 -0.70 16.79 3.85
C THR A 79 -0.70 16.88 5.37
N GLN A 80 -1.83 16.55 6.01
CA GLN A 80 -1.95 16.48 7.46
C GLN A 80 -1.65 15.09 8.02
N SER A 81 -1.29 14.14 7.15
CA SER A 81 -0.96 12.77 7.53
C SER A 81 0.54 12.52 7.44
N ILE A 82 0.99 11.43 8.06
CA ILE A 82 2.38 10.97 7.97
C ILE A 82 2.76 10.48 6.57
N CYS A 83 1.80 10.34 5.65
CA CYS A 83 1.99 9.89 4.28
C CYS A 83 1.34 10.89 3.30
N PRO A 84 1.96 12.06 3.08
CA PRO A 84 1.43 13.06 2.17
C PRO A 84 1.53 12.62 0.70
N ILE A 85 0.52 12.99 -0.09
CA ILE A 85 0.56 12.85 -1.55
C ILE A 85 1.28 14.08 -2.12
N GLU A 86 2.61 14.00 -2.19
CA GLU A 86 3.45 15.13 -2.62
C GLU A 86 3.55 15.25 -4.15
N TYR A 87 3.37 14.14 -4.87
CA TYR A 87 3.45 14.07 -6.31
C TYR A 87 2.50 13.01 -6.86
N VAL A 88 2.15 13.12 -8.14
CA VAL A 88 1.40 12.09 -8.87
C VAL A 88 2.22 11.63 -10.09
N PRO A 89 2.15 10.34 -10.47
CA PRO A 89 1.33 9.27 -9.88
C PRO A 89 1.88 8.80 -8.52
N PHE A 90 0.98 8.67 -7.54
CA PHE A 90 1.30 8.16 -6.21
C PHE A 90 0.62 6.81 -6.01
N ILE A 91 1.42 5.78 -5.71
CA ILE A 91 0.91 4.42 -5.49
C ILE A 91 1.19 4.04 -4.04
N ILE A 92 0.17 3.57 -3.34
CA ILE A 92 0.28 3.15 -1.94
C ILE A 92 -0.59 1.93 -1.68
N LEU A 93 -0.04 0.99 -0.92
CA LEU A 93 -0.76 -0.17 -0.45
C LEU A 93 -1.46 0.16 0.87
N TYR A 94 -2.75 -0.14 0.94
CA TYR A 94 -3.57 -0.10 2.13
C TYR A 94 -3.86 -1.53 2.61
N ILE A 95 -3.82 -1.74 3.93
CA ILE A 95 -4.24 -2.98 4.58
C ILE A 95 -5.35 -2.65 5.56
N ASN A 96 -6.54 -3.22 5.32
CA ASN A 96 -7.75 -2.95 6.11
C ASN A 96 -7.99 -1.45 6.32
N GLY A 97 -7.81 -0.69 5.25
CA GLY A 97 -8.02 0.74 5.22
C GLY A 97 -6.94 1.60 5.84
N ARG A 98 -5.87 1.04 6.40
CA ARG A 98 -4.72 1.82 6.89
C ARG A 98 -3.57 1.85 5.87
N PRO A 99 -2.92 3.01 5.66
CA PRO A 99 -1.80 3.11 4.73
C PRO A 99 -0.64 2.26 5.24
N PHE A 100 -0.15 1.33 4.44
CA PHE A 100 0.89 0.39 4.85
C PHE A 100 2.25 0.76 4.27
N MET A 101 2.36 0.80 2.95
CA MET A 101 3.63 0.98 2.25
C MET A 101 3.44 1.73 0.94
N LYS A 102 4.25 2.76 0.71
CA LYS A 102 4.32 3.46 -0.57
C LYS A 102 5.06 2.61 -1.59
N TYR A 103 4.55 2.55 -2.81
CA TYR A 103 5.22 1.86 -3.91
C TYR A 103 6.04 2.88 -4.72
N THR A 104 7.35 2.69 -4.72
CA THR A 104 8.33 3.56 -5.38
C THR A 104 9.02 2.89 -6.57
N GLY A 105 8.74 1.61 -6.81
CA GLY A 105 9.36 0.81 -7.87
C GLY A 105 8.94 1.18 -9.31
N PRO A 106 9.45 0.42 -10.30
CA PRO A 106 9.10 0.58 -11.71
C PRO A 106 7.61 0.38 -11.94
N LYS A 107 6.98 1.23 -12.74
CA LYS A 107 5.51 1.22 -12.90
C LYS A 107 5.07 0.30 -14.03
N THR A 108 5.67 -0.90 -14.10
CA THR A 108 5.30 -1.94 -15.07
C THR A 108 4.24 -2.86 -14.47
N LEU A 109 3.52 -3.59 -15.31
CA LEU A 109 2.53 -4.56 -14.85
C LEU A 109 3.16 -5.67 -14.01
N GLU A 110 4.32 -6.17 -14.44
CA GLU A 110 5.06 -7.24 -13.80
C GLU A 110 5.60 -6.83 -12.43
N ASP A 111 6.27 -5.68 -12.35
CA ASP A 111 6.86 -5.19 -11.10
C ASP A 111 5.81 -4.94 -10.02
N ILE A 112 4.66 -4.35 -10.39
CA ILE A 112 3.57 -4.11 -9.44
C ILE A 112 2.91 -5.43 -9.01
N ALA A 113 2.74 -6.37 -9.93
CA ALA A 113 2.17 -7.69 -9.60
C ALA A 113 3.11 -8.48 -8.68
N ASN A 114 4.41 -8.49 -8.95
CA ASN A 114 5.43 -9.12 -8.11
C ASN A 114 5.45 -8.52 -6.72
N PHE A 115 5.43 -7.18 -6.61
CA PHE A 115 5.31 -6.49 -5.33
C PHE A 115 4.08 -6.94 -4.53
N LEU A 116 2.91 -7.02 -5.17
CA LEU A 116 1.68 -7.49 -4.50
C LEU A 116 1.78 -8.95 -4.07
N ASN A 117 2.31 -9.84 -4.90
CA ASN A 117 2.53 -11.24 -4.57
C ASN A 117 3.46 -11.41 -3.37
N ASP A 118 4.54 -10.65 -3.31
CA ASP A 118 5.47 -10.63 -2.18
C ASP A 118 4.79 -10.18 -0.89
N VAL A 119 3.95 -9.15 -0.94
CA VAL A 119 3.22 -8.69 0.24
C VAL A 119 2.17 -9.73 0.68
N LEU A 120 1.40 -10.29 -0.26
CA LEU A 120 0.38 -11.30 0.05
C LEU A 120 0.98 -12.58 0.63
N SER A 121 2.11 -13.06 0.09
CA SER A 121 2.80 -14.25 0.62
C SER A 121 3.26 -14.03 2.06
N ARG A 122 3.87 -12.86 2.35
CA ARG A 122 4.29 -12.48 3.70
C ARG A 122 3.12 -12.36 4.69
N LEU A 123 1.98 -11.82 4.24
CA LEU A 123 0.74 -11.74 5.03
C LEU A 123 0.19 -13.13 5.37
N ASN A 124 0.24 -14.07 4.42
CA ASN A 124 -0.29 -15.42 4.59
C ASN A 124 0.62 -16.30 5.46
N THR A 125 1.93 -16.25 5.26
CA THR A 125 2.90 -17.03 6.05
C THR A 125 2.73 -16.72 7.54
N LYS A 126 2.57 -15.45 7.91
CA LYS A 126 2.45 -15.07 9.34
C LYS A 126 1.13 -15.44 10.00
N LYS A 127 0.03 -15.57 9.25
CA LYS A 127 -1.21 -16.16 9.78
C LYS A 127 -1.01 -17.60 10.27
N ASN A 128 -0.08 -18.34 9.67
CA ASN A 128 0.26 -19.70 10.07
C ASN A 128 1.27 -19.77 11.24
N PHE A 129 2.04 -18.70 11.49
CA PHE A 129 3.05 -18.65 12.55
C PHE A 129 2.57 -18.05 13.88
N THR A 130 1.33 -17.55 14.00
CA THR A 130 0.77 -17.00 15.26
C THR A 130 0.51 -18.03 16.37
N GLY A 131 1.18 -19.19 16.34
CA GLY A 131 1.13 -20.24 17.37
C GLY A 131 2.42 -20.42 18.18
N LEU A 132 3.51 -19.70 17.88
CA LEU A 132 4.78 -19.83 18.61
C LEU A 132 5.22 -18.47 19.17
N LYS A 133 5.39 -18.42 20.49
CA LYS A 133 6.06 -17.31 21.17
C LYS A 133 7.51 -17.27 20.66
N VAL A 134 7.93 -16.13 20.10
CA VAL A 134 9.33 -15.90 19.74
C VAL A 134 9.95 -15.10 20.87
N ASP A 135 10.83 -15.75 21.62
CA ASP A 135 11.69 -15.12 22.61
C ASP A 135 12.74 -14.22 21.92
N ASN A 136 13.05 -13.09 22.56
CA ASN A 136 14.03 -12.11 22.10
C ASN A 136 15.46 -12.64 22.25
N SER A 137 15.89 -13.54 21.36
CA SER A 137 17.32 -13.78 21.12
C SER A 137 17.65 -13.39 19.67
N GLU A 138 18.34 -12.26 19.55
CA GLU A 138 19.02 -11.84 18.33
C GLU A 138 19.91 -13.00 17.87
N SER A 139 19.49 -13.68 16.80
CA SER A 139 20.25 -14.73 16.15
C SER A 139 20.48 -14.30 14.71
N GLU A 140 21.75 -14.22 14.35
CA GLU A 140 22.26 -13.76 13.06
C GLU A 140 21.63 -14.53 11.90
N ILE A 141 21.10 -13.79 10.94
CA ILE A 141 20.50 -14.35 9.72
C ILE A 141 21.62 -14.86 8.83
N PRO A 142 21.64 -16.14 8.41
CA PRO A 142 22.71 -16.68 7.57
C PRO A 142 22.73 -16.00 6.19
N PRO A 143 23.93 -15.80 5.60
CA PRO A 143 24.17 -14.91 4.46
C PRO A 143 23.47 -15.30 3.15
N TYR A 144 22.85 -16.48 3.09
CA TYR A 144 22.14 -17.00 1.92
C TYR A 144 20.60 -16.97 2.08
N SER A 145 20.08 -16.24 3.07
CA SER A 145 18.65 -16.01 3.20
C SER A 145 18.18 -14.97 2.16
N PHE A 146 17.65 -15.42 1.02
CA PHE A 146 16.94 -14.59 0.03
C PHE A 146 15.56 -14.13 0.53
N GLY A 147 15.51 -13.62 1.75
CA GLY A 147 14.32 -13.02 2.34
C GLY A 147 14.76 -11.75 3.04
N VAL A 148 14.77 -10.63 2.32
CA VAL A 148 15.07 -9.32 2.90
C VAL A 148 14.07 -9.09 4.04
N PRO A 149 14.54 -9.00 5.31
CA PRO A 149 13.69 -8.72 6.45
C PRO A 149 12.87 -7.46 6.19
N PHE A 150 11.62 -7.41 6.68
CA PHE A 150 10.75 -6.23 6.48
C PHE A 150 11.42 -4.92 6.96
N ASN A 151 12.27 -5.05 7.99
CA ASN A 151 13.14 -4.05 8.57
C ASN A 151 14.34 -3.63 7.70
N LEU A 152 14.71 -4.38 6.66
CA LEU A 152 15.70 -4.02 5.63
C LEU A 152 15.06 -3.51 4.32
N VAL A 153 13.78 -3.79 4.06
CA VAL A 153 13.02 -3.15 2.94
C VAL A 153 12.61 -1.71 3.31
N CYS A 154 12.47 -1.43 4.61
CA CYS A 154 12.16 -0.12 5.16
C CYS A 154 13.45 0.63 5.58
N GLU A 155 14.41 0.85 4.68
CA GLU A 155 15.40 1.92 4.88
C GLU A 155 14.74 3.28 4.52
N GLY A 156 14.34 4.06 5.54
CA GLY A 156 13.81 5.42 5.38
C GLY A 156 12.29 5.57 5.50
N GLU A 157 11.76 6.69 4.96
CA GLU A 157 10.41 7.24 5.17
C GLU A 157 9.24 6.46 4.53
N GLN A 158 9.43 5.20 4.15
CA GLN A 158 8.54 4.49 3.20
C GLN A 158 7.50 3.56 3.85
N CYS A 159 7.56 3.37 5.18
CA CYS A 159 6.70 2.45 5.94
C CYS A 159 5.93 3.19 7.05
N TYR A 160 4.62 3.34 6.88
CA TYR A 160 3.76 4.20 7.73
C TYR A 160 3.09 3.48 8.89
N LEU A 161 3.09 2.14 8.89
CA LEU A 161 2.64 1.31 10.02
C LEU A 161 3.84 0.58 10.64
N SER A 162 3.84 0.46 11.97
CA SER A 162 4.75 -0.48 12.62
C SER A 162 4.35 -1.91 12.26
N PHE A 163 5.33 -2.82 12.28
CA PHE A 163 5.13 -4.23 11.97
C PHE A 163 3.92 -4.79 12.73
N SER A 164 3.81 -4.58 14.04
CA SER A 164 2.68 -5.10 14.84
C SER A 164 1.29 -4.53 14.49
N GLU A 165 1.20 -3.34 13.87
CA GLU A 165 -0.07 -2.68 13.54
C GLU A 165 -0.66 -3.15 12.22
N ALA A 166 0.18 -3.49 11.24
CA ALA A 166 -0.27 -4.01 9.96
C ALA A 166 -0.95 -5.38 10.07
N TYR A 167 -0.67 -6.12 11.15
CA TYR A 167 -1.11 -7.50 11.34
C TYR A 167 -1.96 -7.70 12.61
N LYS A 168 -2.47 -6.63 13.24
CA LYS A 168 -3.36 -6.76 14.41
C LYS A 168 -4.75 -7.23 13.96
N LYS A 169 -5.24 -8.31 14.57
CA LYS A 169 -6.62 -8.82 14.39
C LYS A 169 -7.65 -7.81 14.89
#